data_AF-T2KPC0-F1
#
_entry.id   AF-T2KPC0-F1
#
_cell.length_a   1.000
_cell.length_b   1.000
_cell.length_c   1.000
_cell.angle_alpha   90.00
_cell.angle_beta   90.00
_cell.angle_gamma   90.00
#
_symmetry.space_group_name_H-M   'P 1'
#
loop_
_entity.id
_entity.type
_entity.pdbx_description
1 polymer ?
#
loop_
_entity_poly.entity_id
_entity_poly.type
_entity_poly.pdbx_seq_one_letter_code
_entity_poly.pdbx_strand_id
1 'polypeptide(L)'
;MKHHYFLILTCLIFCYSGAIAQTEFHARVIDSTTQDPIAFATISYNNTTGVISNDVGQFQVQINTSITEQDSLFFSCLGYESKILSAQTFQDSLVYLNPKSIELNEVMLFNKNYTVDQIIEKVEDNLEKNYSTNFEKSKLFFRETYESTILRKSIKIKESTIPEFNQELTDSILNDVPIHSSQYTEVLGELYKNRTNTDQDTITKLDILKASELYDKNNQMTFEAYEKKLNAIVKKRVKRDSYFKIKSGLFGTKTEIDSSLFQSETDQNAEAFLEAEKKKEEDKKKNFLKYRKWTANSIETNSFVNKKSYLNCIHKSNRYEFELIDYSFLNDQYVYKIEFKPKRSEDYNGILYVNTDDFAVIRIDFKNVKSLKTFKLLGVALDVYLKQGSLIYAKNDAGTYSLKYAEIEGANKTSVNRPLKIIEKNKHVSGRRKQNELSADINFIVTNRYKREMVVFENETITETDFKTFKEQADVKPIYLPAYDPEFWKGYNIIEPNQAIKAFKSIETEEN
;
A
#
# COMPACT_ATOMS: atom_id res chain seq x y z
N MET A 1 -20.57 49.52 -38.80
CA MET A 1 -19.81 49.79 -37.56
C MET A 1 -20.58 49.46 -36.27
N LYS A 2 -21.89 49.71 -36.14
CA LYS A 2 -22.64 49.40 -34.89
C LYS A 2 -22.77 47.90 -34.55
N HIS A 3 -22.77 46.99 -35.53
CA HIS A 3 -22.87 45.55 -35.29
C HIS A 3 -21.56 44.87 -34.83
N HIS A 4 -20.39 45.48 -35.05
CA HIS A 4 -19.12 44.92 -34.57
C HIS A 4 -18.89 45.19 -33.09
N TYR A 5 -19.38 46.33 -32.57
CA TYR A 5 -19.32 46.61 -31.14
C TYR A 5 -20.22 45.68 -30.31
N PHE A 6 -21.36 45.26 -30.87
CA PHE A 6 -22.26 44.32 -30.20
C PHE A 6 -21.64 42.92 -30.06
N LEU A 7 -20.93 42.45 -31.09
CA LEU A 7 -20.26 41.15 -31.10
C LEU A 7 -19.04 41.10 -30.15
N ILE A 8 -18.30 42.21 -30.04
CA ILE A 8 -17.18 42.33 -29.08
C ILE A 8 -17.70 42.37 -27.64
N LEU A 9 -18.85 43.03 -27.38
CA LEU A 9 -19.47 43.06 -26.06
C LEU A 9 -20.01 41.68 -25.63
N THR A 10 -20.52 40.87 -26.57
CA THR A 10 -20.97 39.50 -26.26
C THR A 10 -19.81 38.54 -26.00
N CYS A 11 -18.65 38.74 -26.64
CA CYS A 11 -17.44 37.94 -26.39
C CYS A 11 -16.78 38.25 -25.03
N LEU A 12 -16.87 39.50 -24.55
CA LEU A 12 -16.36 39.90 -23.23
C LEU A 12 -17.21 39.35 -22.07
N ILE A 13 -18.50 39.11 -22.27
CA ILE A 13 -19.39 38.53 -21.25
C ILE A 13 -19.20 37.01 -21.12
N PHE A 14 -18.72 36.33 -22.16
CA PHE A 14 -18.46 34.88 -22.12
C PHE A 14 -17.08 34.49 -21.55
N CYS A 15 -16.20 35.47 -21.30
CA CYS A 15 -14.88 35.22 -20.69
C CYS A 15 -14.87 35.34 -19.15
N TYR A 16 -16.00 35.63 -18.51
CA TYR A 16 -16.14 35.50 -17.06
C TYR A 16 -16.45 34.04 -16.68
N SER A 17 -15.56 33.13 -17.06
CA SER A 17 -15.43 31.87 -16.31
C SER A 17 -14.67 32.24 -15.05
N GLY A 18 -15.37 32.39 -13.92
CA GLY A 18 -14.71 32.60 -12.63
C GLY A 18 -13.73 31.44 -12.41
N ALA A 19 -12.43 31.72 -12.48
CA ALA A 19 -11.42 30.81 -11.99
C ALA A 19 -11.67 30.66 -10.48
N ILE A 20 -12.22 29.53 -10.06
CA ILE A 20 -12.22 29.16 -8.65
C ILE A 20 -10.75 28.96 -8.30
N ALA A 21 -10.15 29.92 -7.59
CA ALA A 21 -8.80 29.79 -7.11
C ALA A 21 -8.75 28.60 -6.13
N GLN A 22 -8.02 27.57 -6.51
CA GLN A 22 -7.68 26.48 -5.59
C GLN A 22 -6.64 27.04 -4.62
N THR A 23 -6.95 27.04 -3.33
CA THR A 23 -5.98 27.45 -2.31
C THR A 23 -5.33 26.23 -1.70
N GLU A 24 -4.02 26.27 -1.60
CA GLU A 24 -3.21 25.19 -1.08
C GLU A 24 -2.50 25.64 0.20
N PHE A 25 -2.62 24.83 1.25
CA PHE A 25 -1.83 24.99 2.47
C PHE A 25 -0.87 23.82 2.60
N HIS A 26 0.42 24.13 2.78
CA HIS A 26 1.46 23.15 3.02
C HIS A 26 2.39 23.64 4.13
N ALA A 27 2.68 22.79 5.10
CA ALA A 27 3.63 23.09 6.17
C ALA A 27 4.15 21.81 6.83
N ARG A 28 5.07 21.97 7.78
CA ARG A 28 5.50 20.90 8.67
C ARG A 28 5.02 21.17 10.10
N VAL A 29 4.42 20.16 10.72
CA VAL A 29 4.01 20.19 12.14
C VAL A 29 5.19 19.77 13.00
N ILE A 30 5.55 20.60 13.98
CA ILE A 30 6.73 20.42 14.83
C ILE A 30 6.36 20.60 16.30
N ASP A 31 6.97 19.80 17.18
CA ASP A 31 6.91 19.97 18.63
C ASP A 31 7.62 21.27 19.04
N SER A 32 6.91 22.17 19.71
CA SER A 32 7.45 23.47 20.13
C SER A 32 8.62 23.37 21.13
N THR A 33 8.74 22.25 21.83
CA THR A 33 9.75 21.98 22.86
C THR A 33 10.93 21.18 22.29
N THR A 34 10.67 20.00 21.72
CA THR A 34 11.75 19.10 21.24
C THR A 34 12.27 19.49 19.86
N GLN A 35 11.48 20.24 19.08
CA GLN A 35 11.72 20.52 17.67
C GLN A 35 11.64 19.27 16.77
N ASP A 36 11.17 18.13 17.31
CA ASP A 36 10.96 16.92 16.54
C ASP A 36 9.70 17.03 15.65
N PRO A 37 9.70 16.41 14.45
CA PRO A 37 8.50 16.37 13.61
C PRO A 37 7.36 15.60 14.25
N ILE A 38 6.14 16.13 14.13
CA ILE A 38 4.92 15.48 14.64
C ILE A 38 4.26 14.71 13.50
N ALA A 39 4.46 13.40 13.50
CA ALA A 39 3.77 12.48 12.58
C ALA A 39 2.31 12.28 12.98
N PHE A 40 1.47 12.00 11.97
CA PHE A 40 0.05 11.68 12.13
C PHE A 40 -0.80 12.76 12.81
N ALA A 41 -0.37 14.03 12.76
CA ALA A 41 -1.21 15.16 13.14
C ALA A 41 -2.39 15.27 12.16
N THR A 42 -3.58 15.51 12.67
CA THR A 42 -4.77 15.81 11.86
C THR A 42 -4.80 17.30 11.57
N ILE A 43 -4.97 17.66 10.30
CA ILE A 43 -5.15 19.04 9.84
C ILE A 43 -6.51 19.11 9.15
N SER A 44 -7.46 19.88 9.67
CA SER A 44 -8.78 20.05 9.06
C SER A 44 -9.15 21.50 8.81
N TYR A 45 -9.73 21.77 7.64
CA TYR A 45 -10.38 23.01 7.28
C TYR A 45 -11.84 22.99 7.73
N ASN A 46 -12.23 23.94 8.59
CA ASN A 46 -13.58 24.07 9.14
C ASN A 46 -14.14 22.77 9.75
N ASN A 47 -13.29 21.91 10.31
CA ASN A 47 -13.65 20.59 10.85
C ASN A 47 -14.37 19.65 9.86
N THR A 48 -14.24 19.88 8.55
CA THR A 48 -14.91 19.06 7.52
C THR A 48 -13.90 18.30 6.68
N THR A 49 -13.09 19.03 5.92
CA THR A 49 -12.09 18.46 5.01
C THR A 49 -10.74 18.47 5.70
N GLY A 50 -10.05 17.34 5.78
CA GLY A 50 -8.76 17.29 6.45
C GLY A 50 -7.81 16.22 5.93
N VAL A 51 -6.53 16.49 6.13
CA VAL A 51 -5.39 15.64 5.79
C VAL A 51 -4.63 15.26 7.05
N ILE A 52 -3.65 14.37 6.91
CA ILE A 52 -2.83 13.90 8.02
C ILE A 52 -1.35 14.11 7.67
N SER A 53 -0.56 14.55 8.63
CA SER A 53 0.88 14.70 8.45
C SER A 53 1.59 13.34 8.30
N ASN A 54 2.58 13.28 7.42
CA ASN A 54 3.37 12.06 7.20
C ASN A 54 4.38 11.80 8.35
N ASP A 55 5.24 10.79 8.18
CA ASP A 55 6.27 10.37 9.13
C ASP A 55 7.31 11.45 9.49
N VAL A 56 7.43 12.49 8.67
CA VAL A 56 8.30 13.67 8.90
C VAL A 56 7.50 14.95 9.17
N GLY A 57 6.24 14.81 9.56
CA GLY A 57 5.35 15.89 9.98
C GLY A 57 4.87 16.81 8.85
N GLN A 58 5.10 16.48 7.58
CA GLN A 58 4.65 17.30 6.44
C GLN A 58 3.19 17.00 6.08
N PHE A 59 2.44 18.03 5.72
CA PHE A 59 1.09 17.92 5.17
C PHE A 59 0.87 18.90 4.01
N GLN A 60 -0.10 18.58 3.17
CA GLN A 60 -0.63 19.45 2.12
C GLN A 60 -2.15 19.27 2.08
N VAL A 61 -2.90 20.37 2.14
CA VAL A 61 -4.37 20.37 1.97
C VAL A 61 -4.77 21.36 0.87
N GLN A 62 -5.60 20.87 -0.05
CA GLN A 62 -6.17 21.59 -1.17
C GLN A 62 -7.62 21.94 -0.86
N ILE A 63 -7.93 23.24 -0.91
CA ILE A 63 -9.25 23.80 -0.69
C ILE A 63 -9.79 24.36 -2.01
N ASN A 64 -10.88 23.76 -2.48
CA ASN A 64 -11.52 24.08 -3.76
C ASN A 64 -12.67 25.09 -3.61
N THR A 65 -12.74 25.78 -2.46
CA THR A 65 -13.73 26.81 -2.15
C THR A 65 -13.03 28.12 -1.79
N SER A 66 -13.67 29.25 -2.05
CA SER A 66 -13.13 30.55 -1.66
C SER A 66 -12.99 30.64 -0.15
N ILE A 67 -11.79 31.02 0.32
CA ILE A 67 -11.52 31.23 1.74
C ILE A 67 -12.11 32.56 2.19
N THR A 68 -12.82 32.52 3.31
CA THR A 68 -13.42 33.66 4.00
C THR A 68 -12.69 33.94 5.32
N GLU A 69 -12.95 35.10 5.93
CA GLU A 69 -12.31 35.50 7.19
C GLU A 69 -12.71 34.60 8.37
N GLN A 70 -13.84 33.88 8.25
CA GLN A 70 -14.37 32.96 9.26
C GLN A 70 -13.72 31.58 9.19
N ASP A 71 -13.01 31.28 8.10
CA ASP A 71 -12.46 29.95 7.88
C ASP A 71 -11.19 29.71 8.68
N SER A 72 -11.06 28.50 9.21
CA SER A 72 -9.96 28.13 10.09
C SER A 72 -9.37 26.77 9.74
N LEU A 73 -8.05 26.67 9.92
CA LEU A 73 -7.29 25.42 9.94
C LEU A 73 -7.14 24.96 11.39
N PHE A 74 -7.60 23.76 11.66
CA PHE A 74 -7.52 23.10 12.96
C PHE A 74 -6.42 22.04 12.90
N PHE A 75 -5.53 22.07 13.88
CA PHE A 75 -4.42 21.14 14.04
C PHE A 75 -4.59 20.39 15.35
N SER A 76 -4.54 19.05 15.30
CA SER A 76 -4.62 18.22 16.50
C SER A 76 -3.71 16.99 16.38
N CYS A 77 -3.10 16.58 17.48
CA CYS A 77 -2.29 15.37 17.55
C CYS A 77 -2.27 14.81 18.97
N LEU A 78 -2.01 13.50 19.10
CA LEU A 78 -1.89 12.81 20.38
C LEU A 78 -0.84 13.49 21.28
N GLY A 79 -1.24 13.91 22.48
CA GLY A 79 -0.31 14.49 23.45
C GLY A 79 0.08 15.94 23.18
N TYR A 80 -0.62 16.65 22.28
CA TYR A 80 -0.40 18.06 21.96
C TYR A 80 -1.67 18.89 22.16
N GLU A 81 -1.49 20.18 22.43
CA GLU A 81 -2.60 21.14 22.45
C GLU A 81 -3.10 21.38 21.03
N SER A 82 -4.42 21.32 20.85
CA SER A 82 -5.05 21.66 19.58
C SER A 82 -4.85 23.14 19.27
N LYS A 83 -4.54 23.44 18.01
CA LYS A 83 -4.23 24.79 17.54
C LYS A 83 -5.17 25.17 16.41
N ILE A 84 -5.72 26.39 16.47
CA ILE A 84 -6.61 26.93 15.45
C ILE A 84 -5.92 28.14 14.84
N LEU A 85 -5.80 28.15 13.52
CA LEU A 85 -5.21 29.25 12.75
C LEU A 85 -6.20 29.72 11.69
N SER A 86 -6.24 31.03 11.43
CA SER A 86 -7.07 31.58 10.34
C SER A 86 -6.55 31.08 8.99
N ALA A 87 -7.44 30.51 8.17
CA ALA A 87 -7.09 29.99 6.85
C ALA A 87 -6.65 31.12 5.91
N GLN A 88 -7.22 32.31 6.05
CA GLN A 88 -6.90 33.47 5.18
C GLN A 88 -5.48 33.99 5.38
N THR A 89 -4.96 33.90 6.61
CA THR A 89 -3.65 34.47 6.98
C THR A 89 -2.54 33.42 7.09
N PHE A 90 -2.86 32.15 6.87
CA PHE A 90 -1.90 31.06 6.95
C PHE A 90 -0.88 31.15 5.80
N GLN A 91 0.36 31.53 6.14
CA GLN A 91 1.51 31.55 5.22
C GLN A 91 2.71 30.78 5.80
N ASP A 92 2.51 30.09 6.93
CA ASP A 92 3.59 29.49 7.70
C ASP A 92 4.11 28.22 7.02
N SER A 93 5.44 28.08 6.99
CA SER A 93 6.08 26.82 6.60
C SER A 93 6.16 25.81 7.75
N LEU A 94 6.00 26.28 9.00
CA LEU A 94 6.11 25.49 10.22
C LEU A 94 4.93 25.79 11.15
N VAL A 95 4.29 24.73 11.66
CA VAL A 95 3.23 24.82 12.66
C VAL A 95 3.71 24.18 13.95
N TYR A 96 4.01 25.01 14.94
CA TYR A 96 4.40 24.54 16.27
C TYR A 96 3.17 24.15 17.09
N LEU A 97 3.15 22.90 17.58
CA LEU A 97 2.21 22.43 18.58
C LEU A 97 2.91 22.29 19.92
N ASN A 98 2.27 22.77 20.99
CA ASN A 98 2.77 22.61 22.33
C ASN A 98 2.45 21.21 22.84
N PRO A 99 3.42 20.49 23.44
CA PRO A 99 3.11 19.29 24.20
C PRO A 99 2.06 19.63 25.26
N LYS A 100 0.96 18.87 25.26
CA LYS A 100 -0.09 19.03 26.27
C LYS A 100 0.40 18.33 27.53
N SER A 101 0.99 19.10 28.44
CA SER A 101 1.31 18.60 29.77
C SER A 101 0.01 18.24 30.47
N ILE A 102 -0.22 16.93 30.65
CA ILE A 102 -1.22 16.47 31.61
C ILE A 102 -0.58 16.76 32.97
N GLU A 103 -1.06 17.76 33.69
CA GLU A 103 -0.68 17.90 35.09
C GLU A 103 -1.06 16.59 35.80
N LEU A 104 -0.05 15.79 36.11
CA LEU A 104 -0.16 14.68 37.03
C LEU A 104 -0.70 15.25 38.34
N ASN A 105 -1.96 14.92 38.63
CA ASN A 105 -2.76 15.28 39.82
C ASN A 105 -3.91 16.28 39.64
N GLU A 106 -4.52 16.44 38.46
CA GLU A 106 -5.98 16.53 38.54
C GLU A 106 -6.46 15.15 38.97
N VAL A 107 -6.90 15.04 40.22
CA VAL A 107 -7.72 13.92 40.69
C VAL A 107 -9.00 13.99 39.86
N MET A 108 -8.93 13.44 38.65
CA MET A 108 -10.05 13.35 37.74
C MET A 108 -11.05 12.44 38.43
N LEU A 109 -12.10 13.07 38.96
CA LEU A 109 -13.27 12.39 39.49
C LEU A 109 -14.00 11.78 38.29
N PHE A 110 -13.49 10.66 37.78
CA PHE A 110 -14.33 9.81 36.94
C PHE A 110 -15.54 9.46 37.78
N ASN A 111 -16.73 9.64 37.20
CA ASN A 111 -17.97 9.27 37.88
C ASN A 111 -17.95 7.78 38.30
N LYS A 112 -17.10 6.97 37.63
CA LYS A 112 -16.72 5.60 38.00
C LYS A 112 -15.25 5.34 37.64
N ASN A 113 -14.46 4.85 38.59
CA ASN A 113 -13.11 4.33 38.34
C ASN A 113 -13.19 2.88 37.84
N TYR A 114 -12.77 2.63 36.60
CA TYR A 114 -12.74 1.29 36.01
C TYR A 114 -11.34 0.68 36.13
N THR A 115 -11.28 -0.60 36.46
CA THR A 115 -10.07 -1.42 36.26
C THR A 115 -9.82 -1.63 34.76
N VAL A 116 -8.58 -1.95 34.38
CA VAL A 116 -8.25 -2.22 32.97
C VAL A 116 -9.11 -3.34 32.38
N ASP A 117 -9.39 -4.39 33.14
CA ASP A 117 -10.25 -5.50 32.70
C ASP A 117 -11.69 -5.02 32.42
N GLN A 118 -12.23 -4.15 33.27
CA GLN A 118 -13.56 -3.55 33.06
C GLN A 118 -13.59 -2.60 31.85
N ILE A 119 -12.49 -1.90 31.57
CA ILE A 119 -12.39 -1.06 30.36
C ILE A 119 -12.43 -1.94 29.12
N ILE A 120 -11.66 -3.04 29.09
CA ILE A 120 -11.64 -3.97 27.96
C ILE A 120 -13.00 -4.68 27.78
N GLU A 121 -13.65 -5.11 28.86
CA GLU A 121 -15.02 -5.65 28.80
C GLU A 121 -15.99 -4.65 28.16
N LYS A 122 -15.89 -3.36 28.52
CA LYS A 122 -16.71 -2.32 27.91
C LYS A 122 -16.38 -2.05 26.45
N VAL A 123 -15.11 -2.15 26.06
CA VAL A 123 -14.69 -2.06 24.66
C VAL A 123 -15.34 -3.18 23.86
N GLU A 124 -15.32 -4.42 24.36
CA GLU A 124 -15.96 -5.57 23.74
C GLU A 124 -17.48 -5.36 23.61
N ASP A 125 -18.15 -4.97 24.71
CA ASP A 125 -19.60 -4.75 24.76
C ASP A 125 -20.07 -3.63 23.81
N ASN A 126 -19.25 -2.59 23.61
CA ASN A 126 -19.60 -1.46 22.75
C ASN A 126 -19.06 -1.59 21.32
N LEU A 127 -18.37 -2.68 20.96
CA LEU A 127 -17.72 -2.80 19.65
C LEU A 127 -18.74 -2.68 18.49
N GLU A 128 -19.82 -3.46 18.52
CA GLU A 128 -20.84 -3.41 17.45
C GLU A 128 -21.56 -2.05 17.38
N LYS A 129 -21.72 -1.38 18.53
CA LYS A 129 -22.35 -0.06 18.62
C LYS A 129 -21.41 1.04 18.10
N ASN A 130 -20.13 0.95 18.40
CA ASN A 130 -19.14 1.98 18.10
C ASN A 130 -18.64 1.90 16.66
N TYR A 131 -18.70 0.74 15.99
CA TYR A 131 -18.22 0.59 14.62
C TYR A 131 -19.34 0.15 13.68
N SER A 132 -19.76 1.07 12.80
CA SER A 132 -20.87 0.89 11.87
C SER A 132 -20.72 -0.32 10.95
N THR A 133 -21.85 -0.98 10.72
CA THR A 133 -22.08 -2.00 9.69
C THR A 133 -23.02 -1.49 8.59
N ASN A 134 -23.05 -0.18 8.35
CA ASN A 134 -23.89 0.36 7.29
C ASN A 134 -23.22 0.24 5.92
N PHE A 135 -24.01 0.50 4.88
CA PHE A 135 -23.45 0.73 3.56
C PHE A 135 -22.77 2.09 3.57
N GLU A 136 -21.52 2.12 3.13
CA GLU A 136 -20.68 3.31 3.18
C GLU A 136 -19.98 3.53 1.85
N LYS A 137 -19.86 4.80 1.48
CA LYS A 137 -18.98 5.29 0.42
C LYS A 137 -17.89 6.11 1.09
N SER A 138 -16.64 5.75 0.83
CA SER A 138 -15.49 6.46 1.39
C SER A 138 -14.57 6.97 0.28
N LYS A 139 -14.28 8.27 0.28
CA LYS A 139 -13.25 8.83 -0.59
C LYS A 139 -11.91 8.72 0.10
N LEU A 140 -10.96 8.05 -0.55
CA LEU A 140 -9.70 7.69 0.08
C LEU A 140 -8.51 7.85 -0.87
N PHE A 141 -7.36 8.08 -0.28
CA PHE A 141 -6.07 7.95 -0.93
C PHE A 141 -5.28 6.84 -0.23
N PHE A 142 -4.64 5.96 -1.00
CA PHE A 142 -3.70 5.01 -0.44
C PHE A 142 -2.44 4.87 -1.29
N ARG A 143 -1.34 4.63 -0.59
CA ARG A 143 0.00 4.41 -1.14
C ARG A 143 0.49 3.04 -0.72
N GLU A 144 1.07 2.31 -1.66
CA GLU A 144 1.82 1.10 -1.41
C GLU A 144 3.25 1.29 -1.88
N THR A 145 4.20 1.16 -0.96
CA THR A 145 5.62 1.07 -1.24
C THR A 145 6.03 -0.38 -1.13
N TYR A 146 6.74 -0.89 -2.13
CA TYR A 146 7.34 -2.22 -2.12
C TYR A 146 8.83 -2.10 -2.42
N GLU A 147 9.65 -2.65 -1.54
CA GLU A 147 11.09 -2.67 -1.66
C GLU A 147 11.59 -4.11 -1.63
N SER A 148 12.50 -4.44 -2.55
CA SER A 148 13.18 -5.73 -2.58
C SER A 148 14.69 -5.52 -2.49
N THR A 149 15.36 -6.37 -1.72
CA THR A 149 16.82 -6.38 -1.60
C THR A 149 17.32 -7.80 -1.71
N ILE A 150 18.24 -8.03 -2.66
CA ILE A 150 18.93 -9.30 -2.85
C ILE A 150 20.15 -9.33 -1.94
N LEU A 151 20.05 -10.08 -0.84
CA LEU A 151 21.17 -10.29 0.09
C LEU A 151 22.19 -11.30 -0.44
N ARG A 152 21.75 -12.21 -1.31
CA ARG A 152 22.62 -13.19 -1.97
C ARG A 152 22.05 -13.52 -3.34
N LYS A 153 22.89 -13.47 -4.37
CA LYS A 153 22.64 -14.03 -5.71
C LYS A 153 23.86 -14.81 -6.15
N SER A 154 23.72 -16.11 -6.34
CA SER A 154 24.83 -16.94 -6.79
C SER A 154 24.28 -18.16 -7.51
N ILE A 155 24.91 -18.48 -8.63
CA ILE A 155 24.67 -19.72 -9.37
C ILE A 155 26.04 -20.32 -9.63
N LYS A 156 26.32 -21.51 -9.08
CA LYS A 156 27.59 -22.22 -9.30
C LYS A 156 27.37 -23.35 -10.26
N ILE A 157 27.96 -23.28 -11.45
CA ILE A 157 27.92 -24.38 -12.41
C ILE A 157 28.81 -25.53 -11.91
N LYS A 158 28.26 -26.73 -11.91
CA LYS A 158 28.95 -27.97 -11.56
C LYS A 158 29.45 -28.70 -12.80
N GLU A 159 28.58 -28.81 -13.79
CA GLU A 159 28.84 -29.51 -15.04
C GLU A 159 28.05 -28.80 -16.14
N SER A 160 28.69 -28.58 -17.28
CA SER A 160 28.00 -28.13 -18.49
C SER A 160 28.61 -28.85 -19.68
N THR A 161 27.77 -29.55 -20.45
CA THR A 161 28.16 -30.09 -21.75
C THR A 161 27.91 -29.09 -22.88
N ILE A 162 27.43 -27.89 -22.55
CA ILE A 162 27.22 -26.78 -23.49
C ILE A 162 28.28 -25.73 -23.17
N PRO A 163 29.39 -25.64 -23.94
CA PRO A 163 30.51 -24.74 -23.66
C PRO A 163 30.10 -23.27 -23.44
N GLU A 164 29.02 -22.84 -24.10
CA GLU A 164 28.46 -21.50 -24.04
C GLU A 164 27.70 -21.22 -22.73
N PHE A 165 27.19 -22.27 -22.05
CA PHE A 165 26.58 -22.16 -20.73
C PHE A 165 27.63 -22.43 -19.67
N ASN A 166 28.54 -21.47 -19.52
CA ASN A 166 29.64 -21.51 -18.56
C ASN A 166 29.43 -20.49 -17.43
N GLN A 167 30.37 -20.50 -16.47
CA GLN A 167 30.28 -19.65 -15.29
C GLN A 167 30.33 -18.16 -15.64
N GLU A 168 31.13 -17.78 -16.64
CA GLU A 168 31.29 -16.39 -17.08
C GLU A 168 29.97 -15.81 -17.61
N LEU A 169 29.25 -16.53 -18.48
CA LEU A 169 27.92 -16.11 -18.95
C LEU A 169 26.94 -15.98 -17.77
N THR A 170 26.98 -16.94 -16.84
CA THR A 170 26.08 -16.94 -15.68
C THR A 170 26.34 -15.74 -14.78
N ASP A 171 27.61 -15.44 -14.51
CA ASP A 171 28.01 -14.30 -13.69
C ASP A 171 27.66 -12.97 -14.38
N SER A 172 27.83 -12.89 -15.71
CA SER A 172 27.38 -11.74 -16.50
C SER A 172 25.87 -11.50 -16.37
N ILE A 173 25.05 -12.55 -16.52
CA ILE A 173 23.59 -12.44 -16.34
C ILE A 173 23.25 -12.03 -14.90
N LEU A 174 23.93 -12.60 -13.90
CA LEU A 174 23.70 -12.27 -12.49
C LEU A 174 24.09 -10.83 -12.16
N ASN A 175 25.12 -10.28 -12.80
CA ASN A 175 25.55 -8.89 -12.60
C ASN A 175 24.47 -7.89 -13.05
N ASP A 176 23.74 -8.22 -14.12
CA ASP A 176 22.63 -7.40 -14.62
C ASP A 176 21.40 -7.42 -13.70
N VAL A 177 21.31 -8.36 -12.76
CA VAL A 177 20.20 -8.42 -11.78
C VAL A 177 20.39 -7.32 -10.73
N PRO A 178 19.48 -6.34 -10.62
CA PRO A 178 19.61 -5.26 -9.64
C PRO A 178 19.52 -5.79 -8.22
N ILE A 179 20.37 -5.26 -7.33
CA ILE A 179 20.41 -5.67 -5.92
C ILE A 179 19.23 -5.09 -5.15
N HIS A 180 18.83 -3.86 -5.50
CA HIS A 180 17.74 -3.14 -4.86
C HIS A 180 16.69 -2.78 -5.91
N SER A 181 15.42 -2.92 -5.55
CA SER A 181 14.32 -2.39 -6.34
C SER A 181 13.26 -1.79 -5.43
N SER A 182 12.69 -0.69 -5.89
CA SER A 182 11.58 -0.01 -5.21
C SER A 182 10.48 0.24 -6.22
N GLN A 183 9.24 0.04 -5.77
CA GLN A 183 8.03 0.33 -6.51
C GLN A 183 7.07 1.08 -5.59
N TYR A 184 6.53 2.19 -6.10
CA TYR A 184 5.53 2.99 -5.43
C TYR A 184 4.26 2.97 -6.28
N THR A 185 3.13 2.68 -5.64
CA THR A 185 1.82 2.76 -6.28
C THR A 185 0.94 3.65 -5.42
N GLU A 186 0.34 4.66 -6.04
CA GLU A 186 -0.58 5.58 -5.37
C GLU A 186 -1.93 5.54 -6.08
N VAL A 187 -3.01 5.59 -5.30
CA VAL A 187 -4.37 5.50 -5.81
C VAL A 187 -5.27 6.45 -5.02
N LEU A 188 -6.01 7.28 -5.75
CA LEU A 188 -7.16 8.03 -5.26
C LEU A 188 -8.42 7.35 -5.79
N GLY A 189 -9.38 7.06 -4.91
CA GLY A 189 -10.59 6.35 -5.30
C GLY A 189 -11.75 6.50 -4.31
N GLU A 190 -12.89 5.96 -4.73
CA GLU A 190 -14.09 5.84 -3.92
C GLU A 190 -14.37 4.37 -3.61
N LEU A 191 -14.34 4.03 -2.33
CA LEU A 191 -14.56 2.67 -1.84
C LEU A 191 -16.00 2.54 -1.32
N TYR A 192 -16.76 1.68 -1.97
CA TYR A 192 -18.13 1.34 -1.61
C TYR A 192 -18.12 0.02 -0.84
N LYS A 193 -18.90 -0.05 0.25
CA LYS A 193 -18.95 -1.22 1.12
C LYS A 193 -20.38 -1.55 1.49
N ASN A 194 -20.68 -2.84 1.59
CA ASN A 194 -21.83 -3.35 2.34
C ASN A 194 -21.29 -4.13 3.55
N ARG A 195 -21.02 -3.44 4.66
CA ARG A 195 -20.71 -4.18 5.88
C ARG A 195 -21.97 -4.92 6.30
N THR A 196 -21.93 -6.24 6.36
CA THR A 196 -23.00 -7.06 6.92
C THR A 196 -22.49 -7.73 8.18
N ASN A 197 -23.41 -8.13 9.07
CA ASN A 197 -23.07 -8.88 10.30
C ASN A 197 -22.51 -10.29 10.01
N THR A 198 -22.42 -10.68 8.75
CA THR A 198 -21.90 -11.96 8.27
C THR A 198 -20.64 -11.71 7.43
N ASP A 199 -19.47 -12.11 7.94
CA ASP A 199 -18.16 -11.98 7.27
C ASP A 199 -18.11 -12.51 5.82
N GLN A 200 -19.07 -13.33 5.41
CA GLN A 200 -19.15 -13.92 4.07
C GLN A 200 -19.73 -12.95 3.01
N ASP A 201 -20.40 -11.88 3.42
CA ASP A 201 -21.15 -10.99 2.52
C ASP A 201 -20.61 -9.56 2.44
N THR A 202 -19.45 -9.26 3.07
CA THR A 202 -18.78 -7.96 2.91
C THR A 202 -18.15 -7.87 1.53
N ILE A 203 -18.89 -7.28 0.60
CA ILE A 203 -18.50 -6.96 -0.76
C ILE A 203 -18.00 -5.52 -0.77
N THR A 204 -16.76 -5.34 -1.22
CA THR A 204 -16.24 -4.02 -1.56
C THR A 204 -16.34 -3.80 -3.05
N LYS A 205 -16.65 -2.57 -3.46
CA LYS A 205 -16.47 -2.10 -4.83
C LYS A 205 -15.55 -0.88 -4.81
N LEU A 206 -14.64 -0.77 -5.79
CA LEU A 206 -13.69 0.34 -5.86
C LEU A 206 -13.87 1.07 -7.18
N ASP A 207 -14.11 2.38 -7.11
CA ASP A 207 -13.91 3.29 -8.23
C ASP A 207 -12.53 3.92 -8.12
N ILE A 208 -11.72 3.81 -9.18
CA ILE A 208 -10.39 4.42 -9.20
C ILE A 208 -10.51 5.74 -9.96
N LEU A 209 -10.32 6.85 -9.26
CA LEU A 209 -10.37 8.17 -9.88
C LEU A 209 -9.04 8.52 -10.55
N LYS A 210 -7.93 8.17 -9.90
CA LYS A 210 -6.58 8.44 -10.40
C LYS A 210 -5.57 7.49 -9.76
N ALA A 211 -4.58 7.05 -10.52
CA ALA A 211 -3.51 6.20 -10.01
C ALA A 211 -2.18 6.47 -10.71
N SER A 212 -1.09 6.32 -9.96
CA SER A 212 0.28 6.39 -10.48
C SER A 212 1.10 5.18 -10.04
N GLU A 213 2.12 4.87 -10.84
CA GLU A 213 3.16 3.90 -10.49
C GLU A 213 4.54 4.50 -10.78
N LEU A 214 5.41 4.50 -9.77
CA LEU A 214 6.81 4.88 -9.88
C LEU A 214 7.65 3.64 -9.65
N TYR A 215 8.40 3.24 -10.66
CA TYR A 215 9.37 2.15 -10.56
C TYR A 215 10.40 2.27 -11.66
N ASP A 216 11.54 1.62 -11.46
CA ASP A 216 12.55 1.53 -12.50
C ASP A 216 12.22 0.33 -13.39
N LYS A 217 11.97 0.59 -14.69
CA LYS A 217 11.68 -0.46 -15.68
C LYS A 217 12.84 -1.46 -15.82
N ASN A 218 14.08 -1.03 -15.60
CA ASN A 218 15.24 -1.92 -15.57
C ASN A 218 15.22 -2.84 -14.35
N ASN A 219 14.68 -2.35 -13.22
CA ASN A 219 14.49 -3.15 -12.01
C ASN A 219 13.27 -4.08 -12.11
N GLN A 220 12.28 -3.72 -12.94
CA GLN A 220 11.23 -4.61 -13.44
C GLN A 220 11.65 -5.33 -14.72
N MET A 221 12.87 -5.89 -14.77
CA MET A 221 13.09 -7.04 -15.66
C MET A 221 12.15 -8.16 -15.19
N THR A 222 10.96 -8.17 -15.77
CA THR A 222 9.94 -9.20 -15.56
C THR A 222 10.56 -10.56 -15.87
N PHE A 223 9.99 -11.64 -15.33
CA PHE A 223 10.35 -12.98 -15.77
C PHE A 223 10.34 -13.07 -17.31
N GLU A 224 9.41 -12.38 -17.97
CA GLU A 224 9.31 -12.23 -19.43
C GLU A 224 10.56 -11.57 -20.06
N ALA A 225 11.18 -10.58 -19.42
CA ALA A 225 12.43 -9.95 -19.92
C ALA A 225 13.64 -10.87 -19.77
N TYR A 226 13.80 -11.54 -18.61
CA TYR A 226 14.84 -12.57 -18.43
C TYR A 226 14.63 -13.76 -19.37
N GLU A 227 13.38 -14.18 -19.54
CA GLU A 227 12.98 -15.21 -20.48
C GLU A 227 13.33 -14.79 -21.92
N LYS A 228 13.00 -13.57 -22.37
CA LYS A 228 13.40 -13.06 -23.70
C LYS A 228 14.92 -13.02 -23.88
N LYS A 229 15.67 -12.52 -22.90
CA LYS A 229 17.14 -12.46 -22.95
C LYS A 229 17.76 -13.86 -22.99
N LEU A 230 17.28 -14.76 -22.13
CA LEU A 230 17.68 -16.17 -22.11
C LEU A 230 17.30 -16.88 -23.41
N ASN A 231 16.12 -16.62 -23.96
CA ASN A 231 15.65 -17.15 -25.23
C ASN A 231 16.50 -16.64 -26.39
N ALA A 232 16.90 -15.37 -26.42
CA ALA A 232 17.78 -14.83 -27.44
C ALA A 232 19.16 -15.51 -27.43
N ILE A 233 19.71 -15.79 -26.24
CA ILE A 233 20.97 -16.52 -26.06
C ILE A 233 20.81 -17.98 -26.54
N VAL A 234 19.73 -18.65 -26.12
CA VAL A 234 19.42 -20.03 -26.52
C VAL A 234 19.21 -20.14 -28.05
N LYS A 235 18.44 -19.23 -28.66
CA LYS A 235 18.14 -19.20 -30.10
C LYS A 235 19.37 -19.05 -30.98
N LYS A 236 20.35 -18.24 -30.55
CA LYS A 236 21.58 -18.00 -31.32
C LYS A 236 22.56 -19.18 -31.26
N ARG A 237 22.45 -20.06 -30.26
CA ARG A 237 23.55 -20.98 -29.90
C ARG A 237 23.12 -22.45 -29.68
N VAL A 238 21.82 -22.76 -29.74
CA VAL A 238 21.27 -24.13 -29.60
C VAL A 238 20.50 -24.54 -30.86
N LYS A 239 20.52 -25.84 -31.21
CA LYS A 239 19.81 -26.40 -32.37
C LYS A 239 18.28 -26.19 -32.26
N ARG A 240 17.64 -25.82 -33.37
CA ARG A 240 16.22 -25.41 -33.45
C ARG A 240 15.20 -26.53 -33.15
N ASP A 241 15.65 -27.77 -33.21
CA ASP A 241 14.88 -29.01 -33.06
C ASP A 241 15.03 -29.66 -31.66
N SER A 242 15.58 -28.90 -30.71
CA SER A 242 15.80 -29.32 -29.32
C SER A 242 14.76 -28.76 -28.35
N TYR A 243 14.43 -29.53 -27.30
CA TYR A 243 13.61 -29.10 -26.16
C TYR A 243 14.35 -29.31 -24.84
N PHE A 244 14.06 -28.48 -23.84
CA PHE A 244 14.73 -28.54 -22.55
C PHE A 244 13.84 -29.13 -21.47
N LYS A 245 14.42 -29.97 -20.63
CA LYS A 245 13.82 -30.45 -19.38
C LYS A 245 14.56 -29.85 -18.19
N ILE A 246 13.86 -29.06 -17.40
CA ILE A 246 14.38 -28.45 -16.18
C ILE A 246 14.04 -29.35 -14.98
N LYS A 247 14.99 -29.56 -14.07
CA LYS A 247 14.82 -30.30 -12.82
C LYS A 247 15.40 -29.50 -11.66
N SER A 248 14.74 -29.53 -10.49
CA SER A 248 15.27 -28.93 -9.26
C SER A 248 15.00 -29.78 -8.01
N GLY A 249 16.01 -30.48 -7.51
CA GLY A 249 15.89 -31.38 -6.35
C GLY A 249 14.97 -32.59 -6.61
N LEU A 250 14.27 -33.07 -5.56
CA LEU A 250 13.42 -34.27 -5.59
C LEU A 250 12.16 -34.14 -6.48
N PHE A 251 11.81 -32.93 -6.89
CA PHE A 251 10.65 -32.66 -7.77
C PHE A 251 11.15 -32.00 -9.05
N GLY A 252 10.93 -32.65 -10.19
CA GLY A 252 11.15 -32.05 -11.50
C GLY A 252 9.82 -31.82 -12.18
N THR A 253 9.40 -30.56 -12.32
CA THR A 253 8.33 -30.22 -13.27
C THR A 253 8.82 -30.58 -14.67
N LYS A 254 8.05 -31.37 -15.43
CA LYS A 254 8.25 -31.48 -16.88
C LYS A 254 7.71 -30.20 -17.51
N THR A 255 8.40 -29.09 -17.30
CA THR A 255 8.14 -27.91 -18.12
C THR A 255 8.86 -28.17 -19.44
N GLU A 256 8.12 -28.65 -20.45
CA GLU A 256 8.61 -28.54 -21.83
C GLU A 256 8.59 -27.05 -22.12
N ILE A 257 9.77 -26.46 -22.34
CA ILE A 257 9.77 -25.11 -22.87
C ILE A 257 9.12 -25.19 -24.26
N ASP A 258 8.03 -24.47 -24.45
CA ASP A 258 7.16 -24.59 -25.62
C ASP A 258 7.96 -24.39 -26.91
N SER A 259 7.74 -25.25 -27.89
CA SER A 259 8.28 -25.13 -29.25
C SER A 259 7.95 -23.78 -29.93
N SER A 260 6.99 -23.00 -29.40
CA SER A 260 6.77 -21.59 -29.76
C SER A 260 7.98 -20.68 -29.48
N LEU A 261 8.81 -21.00 -28.48
CA LEU A 261 10.22 -21.30 -28.74
C LEU A 261 10.88 -20.59 -29.90
N PHE A 262 10.86 -21.30 -31.02
CA PHE A 262 11.62 -21.03 -32.23
C PHE A 262 10.70 -20.71 -33.41
N GLN A 263 9.42 -20.44 -33.16
CA GLN A 263 8.53 -19.95 -34.20
C GLN A 263 9.02 -18.56 -34.62
N SER A 264 9.33 -18.42 -35.91
CA SER A 264 9.57 -17.12 -36.53
C SER A 264 8.28 -16.32 -36.46
N GLU A 265 8.40 -15.04 -36.14
CA GLU A 265 7.41 -14.02 -36.50
C GLU A 265 7.25 -14.07 -38.02
N THR A 266 6.31 -14.88 -38.50
CA THR A 266 5.83 -14.84 -39.87
C THR A 266 4.42 -14.29 -39.83
N ASP A 267 4.17 -13.31 -40.69
CA ASP A 267 3.03 -12.38 -40.77
C ASP A 267 1.60 -12.97 -40.80
N GLN A 268 1.42 -14.27 -40.60
CA GLN A 268 0.13 -14.94 -40.77
C GLN A 268 -0.85 -14.83 -39.59
N ASN A 269 -0.61 -14.01 -38.57
CA ASN A 269 -1.55 -13.84 -37.45
C ASN A 269 -1.52 -12.45 -36.79
N ALA A 270 -1.37 -11.36 -37.57
CA ALA A 270 -1.41 -10.00 -37.04
C ALA A 270 -2.72 -9.70 -36.27
N GLU A 271 -3.87 -10.20 -36.74
CA GLU A 271 -5.16 -10.02 -36.05
C GLU A 271 -5.22 -10.80 -34.72
N ALA A 272 -4.78 -12.06 -34.70
CA ALA A 272 -4.76 -12.86 -33.47
C ALA A 272 -3.72 -12.33 -32.46
N PHE A 273 -2.63 -11.74 -32.93
CA PHE A 273 -1.65 -11.05 -32.08
C PHE A 273 -2.25 -9.77 -31.46
N LEU A 274 -2.92 -8.94 -32.27
CA LEU A 274 -3.60 -7.73 -31.80
C LEU A 274 -4.72 -8.06 -30.80
N GLU A 275 -5.48 -9.15 -31.03
CA GLU A 275 -6.53 -9.61 -30.12
C GLU A 275 -5.95 -10.16 -28.81
N ALA A 276 -4.83 -10.91 -28.87
CA ALA A 276 -4.11 -11.36 -27.69
C ALA A 276 -3.50 -10.19 -26.89
N GLU A 277 -3.00 -9.16 -27.57
CA GLU A 277 -2.44 -7.96 -26.93
C GLU A 277 -3.54 -7.13 -26.25
N LYS A 278 -4.68 -6.92 -26.92
CA LYS A 278 -5.88 -6.30 -26.32
C LYS A 278 -6.35 -7.06 -25.08
N LYS A 279 -6.44 -8.39 -25.15
CA LYS A 279 -6.81 -9.23 -24.01
C LYS A 279 -5.80 -9.14 -22.87
N LYS A 280 -4.49 -9.14 -23.17
CA LYS A 280 -3.42 -8.94 -22.17
C LYS A 280 -3.55 -7.56 -21.50
N GLU A 281 -3.93 -6.53 -22.24
CA GLU A 281 -4.16 -5.19 -21.71
C GLU A 281 -5.42 -5.13 -20.82
N GLU A 282 -6.53 -5.73 -21.25
CA GLU A 282 -7.75 -5.84 -20.45
C GLU A 282 -7.50 -6.60 -19.14
N ASP A 283 -6.78 -7.72 -19.20
CA ASP A 283 -6.43 -8.52 -18.04
C ASP A 283 -5.54 -7.73 -17.08
N LYS A 284 -4.60 -6.90 -17.58
CA LYS A 284 -3.80 -5.99 -16.74
C LYS A 284 -4.68 -5.00 -15.99
N LYS A 285 -5.64 -4.35 -16.66
CA LYS A 285 -6.57 -3.38 -16.03
C LYS A 285 -7.45 -4.06 -14.98
N LYS A 286 -8.05 -5.21 -15.32
CA LYS A 286 -8.84 -6.03 -14.39
C LYS A 286 -8.02 -6.48 -13.18
N ASN A 287 -6.79 -6.92 -13.39
CA ASN A 287 -5.90 -7.34 -12.31
C ASN A 287 -5.47 -6.18 -11.42
N PHE A 288 -5.22 -5.00 -12.01
CA PHE A 288 -4.89 -3.79 -11.25
C PHE A 288 -6.04 -3.43 -10.32
N LEU A 289 -7.25 -3.23 -10.85
CA LEU A 289 -8.45 -2.93 -10.04
C LEU A 289 -8.66 -3.98 -8.94
N LYS A 290 -8.60 -5.27 -9.31
CA LYS A 290 -8.78 -6.39 -8.37
C LYS A 290 -7.78 -6.33 -7.22
N TYR A 291 -6.50 -6.10 -7.50
CA TYR A 291 -5.45 -6.05 -6.47
C TYR A 291 -5.57 -4.79 -5.61
N ARG A 292 -5.87 -3.63 -6.20
CA ARG A 292 -6.08 -2.37 -5.46
C ARG A 292 -7.27 -2.47 -4.51
N LYS A 293 -8.38 -3.04 -4.99
CA LYS A 293 -9.55 -3.35 -4.17
C LYS A 293 -9.23 -4.30 -3.03
N TRP A 294 -8.54 -5.41 -3.32
CA TRP A 294 -8.12 -6.36 -2.28
C TRP A 294 -7.25 -5.67 -1.23
N THR A 295 -6.33 -4.79 -1.64
CA THR A 295 -5.44 -4.07 -0.74
C THR A 295 -6.22 -3.17 0.21
N ALA A 296 -7.10 -2.31 -0.31
CA ALA A 296 -7.95 -1.43 0.50
C ALA A 296 -8.84 -2.24 1.47
N ASN A 297 -9.51 -3.28 0.98
CA ASN A 297 -10.33 -4.16 1.82
C ASN A 297 -9.50 -4.91 2.88
N SER A 298 -8.26 -5.29 2.56
CA SER A 298 -7.39 -6.02 3.48
C SER A 298 -7.01 -5.18 4.70
N ILE A 299 -6.91 -3.85 4.59
CA ILE A 299 -6.59 -2.99 5.73
C ILE A 299 -7.74 -3.01 6.74
N GLU A 300 -8.98 -2.90 6.27
CA GLU A 300 -10.16 -2.90 7.15
C GLU A 300 -10.49 -4.28 7.72
N THR A 301 -10.46 -5.31 6.90
CA THR A 301 -10.75 -6.69 7.34
C THR A 301 -9.71 -7.23 8.32
N ASN A 302 -8.49 -6.69 8.30
CA ASN A 302 -7.44 -7.00 9.26
C ASN A 302 -7.35 -6.02 10.44
N SER A 303 -8.34 -5.14 10.61
CA SER A 303 -8.44 -4.29 11.80
C SER A 303 -9.00 -5.03 13.01
N PHE A 304 -8.90 -4.44 14.20
CA PHE A 304 -9.45 -5.03 15.43
C PHE A 304 -10.98 -5.16 15.43
N VAL A 305 -11.67 -4.42 14.57
CA VAL A 305 -13.14 -4.45 14.48
C VAL A 305 -13.60 -5.82 13.99
N ASN A 306 -12.87 -6.44 13.06
CA ASN A 306 -13.24 -7.73 12.50
C ASN A 306 -12.79 -8.90 13.39
N LYS A 307 -13.72 -9.79 13.74
CA LYS A 307 -13.48 -10.98 14.60
C LYS A 307 -12.47 -11.98 14.03
N LYS A 308 -12.34 -12.08 12.71
CA LYS A 308 -11.38 -12.96 12.00
C LYS A 308 -10.02 -12.31 11.79
N SER A 309 -9.86 -11.06 12.16
CA SER A 309 -8.60 -10.35 12.06
C SER A 309 -7.50 -11.03 12.88
N TYR A 310 -6.25 -10.84 12.44
CA TYR A 310 -5.10 -11.18 13.26
C TYR A 310 -4.93 -10.24 14.46
N LEU A 311 -5.47 -9.02 14.41
CA LEU A 311 -5.53 -8.08 15.55
C LEU A 311 -6.70 -8.45 16.47
N ASN A 312 -6.55 -9.57 17.15
CA ASN A 312 -7.63 -10.19 17.92
C ASN A 312 -7.61 -9.85 19.42
N CYS A 313 -6.85 -8.84 19.84
CA CYS A 313 -6.65 -8.51 21.26
C CYS A 313 -7.96 -8.19 21.99
N ILE A 314 -8.96 -7.63 21.30
CA ILE A 314 -10.29 -7.37 21.86
C ILE A 314 -11.12 -8.67 21.84
N HIS A 315 -11.31 -9.28 20.66
CA HIS A 315 -12.12 -10.50 20.49
C HIS A 315 -11.63 -11.74 21.25
N LYS A 316 -10.36 -11.73 21.70
CA LYS A 316 -9.71 -12.80 22.47
C LYS A 316 -8.94 -12.23 23.66
N SER A 317 -9.50 -11.23 24.33
CA SER A 317 -8.89 -10.53 25.48
C SER A 317 -8.31 -11.48 26.54
N ASN A 318 -8.96 -12.61 26.79
CA ASN A 318 -8.46 -13.64 27.71
C ASN A 318 -7.06 -14.22 27.35
N ARG A 319 -6.57 -14.01 26.13
CA ARG A 319 -5.23 -14.41 25.65
C ARG A 319 -4.17 -13.31 25.80
N TYR A 320 -4.54 -12.16 26.37
CA TYR A 320 -3.67 -11.00 26.53
C TYR A 320 -3.64 -10.52 27.98
N GLU A 321 -2.50 -9.98 28.39
CA GLU A 321 -2.32 -9.12 29.56
C GLU A 321 -2.56 -7.68 29.12
N PHE A 322 -3.31 -6.93 29.92
CA PHE A 322 -3.57 -5.52 29.70
C PHE A 322 -3.04 -4.71 30.87
N GLU A 323 -2.42 -3.58 30.57
CA GLU A 323 -1.89 -2.65 31.56
C GLU A 323 -2.32 -1.23 31.18
N LEU A 324 -3.04 -0.56 32.07
CA LEU A 324 -3.34 0.86 31.91
C LEU A 324 -2.06 1.64 32.26
N ILE A 325 -1.37 2.13 31.24
CA ILE A 325 -0.05 2.76 31.40
C ILE A 325 -0.14 4.28 31.55
N ASP A 326 -1.19 4.90 31.00
CA ASP A 326 -1.37 6.35 31.07
C ASP A 326 -2.80 6.76 30.68
N TYR A 327 -3.08 8.06 30.82
CA TYR A 327 -4.18 8.75 30.17
C TYR A 327 -3.62 9.75 29.16
N SER A 328 -4.36 10.03 28.09
CA SER A 328 -3.92 10.98 27.07
C SER A 328 -5.09 11.72 26.45
N PHE A 329 -4.79 12.76 25.68
CA PHE A 329 -5.73 13.36 24.73
C PHE A 329 -5.34 12.99 23.30
N LEU A 330 -6.32 12.55 22.51
CA LEU A 330 -6.21 12.32 21.07
C LEU A 330 -7.43 12.92 20.37
N ASN A 331 -7.23 13.80 19.39
CA ASN A 331 -8.31 14.48 18.65
C ASN A 331 -9.34 15.14 19.58
N ASP A 332 -8.88 15.85 20.61
CA ASP A 332 -9.69 16.44 21.69
C ASP A 332 -10.54 15.46 22.50
N GLN A 333 -10.33 14.16 22.31
CA GLN A 333 -10.95 13.10 23.10
C GLN A 333 -9.99 12.62 24.18
N TYR A 334 -10.51 12.47 25.38
CA TYR A 334 -9.75 11.88 26.48
C TYR A 334 -9.73 10.35 26.30
N VAL A 335 -8.55 9.76 26.48
CA VAL A 335 -8.34 8.33 26.23
C VAL A 335 -7.57 7.64 27.34
N TYR A 336 -7.95 6.39 27.62
CA TYR A 336 -7.09 5.43 28.28
C TYR A 336 -6.00 4.96 27.30
N LYS A 337 -4.74 4.96 27.75
CA LYS A 337 -3.62 4.35 27.03
C LYS A 337 -3.33 2.99 27.65
N ILE A 338 -3.72 1.93 26.95
CA ILE A 338 -3.67 0.55 27.47
C ILE A 338 -2.68 -0.26 26.64
N GLU A 339 -1.62 -0.75 27.28
CA GLU A 339 -0.72 -1.71 26.66
C GLU A 339 -1.37 -3.10 26.66
N PHE A 340 -1.19 -3.86 25.57
CA PHE A 340 -1.57 -5.26 25.51
C PHE A 340 -0.38 -6.15 25.12
N LYS A 341 -0.20 -7.25 25.84
CA LYS A 341 0.86 -8.25 25.58
C LYS A 341 0.27 -9.66 25.52
N PRO A 342 0.72 -10.53 24.61
CA PRO A 342 0.17 -11.87 24.50
C PRO A 342 0.60 -12.75 25.69
N LYS A 343 -0.38 -13.35 26.39
CA LYS A 343 -0.14 -14.34 27.48
C LYS A 343 0.40 -15.67 26.97
N ARG A 344 0.15 -15.96 25.69
CA ARG A 344 0.40 -17.26 25.04
C ARG A 344 0.96 -17.04 23.64
N SER A 345 0.59 -17.89 22.69
CA SER A 345 1.09 -17.91 21.32
C SER A 345 0.42 -16.89 20.40
N GLU A 346 -0.24 -15.86 20.90
CA GLU A 346 -0.76 -14.80 20.03
C GLU A 346 0.41 -13.99 19.45
N ASP A 347 0.16 -13.32 18.33
CA ASP A 347 1.22 -12.86 17.45
C ASP A 347 1.66 -11.42 17.69
N TYR A 348 0.83 -10.61 18.34
CA TYR A 348 1.01 -9.15 18.43
C TYR A 348 0.98 -8.63 19.86
N ASN A 349 1.74 -7.58 20.10
CA ASN A 349 1.59 -6.68 21.24
C ASN A 349 1.33 -5.25 20.72
N GLY A 350 1.03 -4.32 21.61
CA GLY A 350 0.77 -2.95 21.21
C GLY A 350 0.10 -2.09 22.26
N ILE A 351 -0.47 -0.98 21.79
CA ILE A 351 -1.15 0.03 22.61
C ILE A 351 -2.53 0.32 22.01
N LEU A 352 -3.56 0.26 22.85
CA LEU A 352 -4.91 0.73 22.56
C LEU A 352 -5.09 2.12 23.15
N TYR A 353 -5.71 3.01 22.38
CA TYR A 353 -6.19 4.31 22.84
C TYR A 353 -7.71 4.26 22.86
N VAL A 354 -8.29 4.19 24.05
CA VAL A 354 -9.73 3.95 24.27
C VAL A 354 -10.38 5.22 24.79
N ASN A 355 -11.37 5.75 24.06
CA ASN A 355 -12.17 6.89 24.48
C ASN A 355 -12.82 6.63 25.84
N THR A 356 -12.74 7.59 26.76
CA THR A 356 -13.24 7.40 28.13
C THR A 356 -14.75 7.50 28.28
N ASP A 357 -15.44 8.10 27.31
CA ASP A 357 -16.88 8.36 27.36
C ASP A 357 -17.69 7.20 26.77
N ASP A 358 -17.27 6.69 25.61
CA ASP A 358 -18.00 5.65 24.86
C ASP A 358 -17.22 4.34 24.68
N PHE A 359 -16.02 4.23 25.26
CA PHE A 359 -15.18 3.03 25.20
C PHE A 359 -14.80 2.60 23.77
N ALA A 360 -14.83 3.52 22.81
CA ALA A 360 -14.33 3.24 21.46
C ALA A 360 -12.80 3.22 21.42
N VAL A 361 -12.22 2.24 20.75
CA VAL A 361 -10.80 2.24 20.38
C VAL A 361 -10.58 3.20 19.21
N ILE A 362 -9.99 4.36 19.49
CA ILE A 362 -9.79 5.40 18.49
C ILE A 362 -8.40 5.33 17.84
N ARG A 363 -7.47 4.60 18.45
CA ARG A 363 -6.20 4.21 17.82
C ARG A 363 -5.72 2.87 18.36
N ILE A 364 -5.10 2.08 17.49
CA ILE A 364 -4.30 0.91 17.88
C ILE A 364 -2.94 1.01 17.21
N ASP A 365 -1.88 0.86 18.00
CA ASP A 365 -0.52 0.62 17.53
C ASP A 365 -0.17 -0.84 17.80
N PHE A 366 0.42 -1.55 16.85
CA PHE A 366 0.73 -2.97 17.00
C PHE A 366 2.06 -3.38 16.36
N LYS A 367 2.67 -4.42 16.91
CA LYS A 367 3.86 -5.07 16.35
C LYS A 367 3.86 -6.56 16.64
N ASN A 368 4.33 -7.35 15.69
CA ASN A 368 4.50 -8.78 15.90
C ASN A 368 5.63 -9.07 16.90
N VAL A 369 5.41 -10.01 17.83
CA VAL A 369 6.40 -10.38 18.86
C VAL A 369 7.33 -11.52 18.42
N LYS A 370 7.02 -12.14 17.28
CA LYS A 370 7.72 -13.31 16.71
C LYS A 370 7.45 -13.40 15.20
N SER A 371 8.19 -14.24 14.49
CA SER A 371 7.88 -14.55 13.09
C SER A 371 6.45 -15.09 12.94
N LEU A 372 5.68 -14.46 12.06
CA LEU A 372 4.27 -14.76 11.83
C LEU A 372 4.07 -16.04 11.02
N LYS A 373 5.00 -16.29 10.09
CA LYS A 373 4.94 -17.47 9.23
C LYS A 373 6.34 -17.87 8.79
N THR A 374 6.72 -19.09 9.14
CA THR A 374 7.96 -19.71 8.69
C THR A 374 7.65 -20.95 7.87
N PHE A 375 8.32 -21.11 6.73
CA PHE A 375 8.27 -22.31 5.91
C PHE A 375 9.69 -22.68 5.51
N LYS A 376 10.02 -23.98 5.57
CA LYS A 376 11.31 -24.49 5.07
C LYS A 376 11.12 -25.88 4.52
N LEU A 377 11.23 -26.02 3.20
CA LEU A 377 11.08 -27.30 2.52
C LEU A 377 11.91 -27.32 1.25
N LEU A 378 12.69 -28.40 1.07
CA LEU A 378 13.39 -28.71 -0.19
C LEU A 378 14.27 -27.55 -0.70
N GLY A 379 15.00 -26.90 0.21
CA GLY A 379 15.88 -25.79 -0.15
C GLY A 379 15.18 -24.45 -0.37
N VAL A 380 13.86 -24.35 -0.21
CA VAL A 380 13.14 -23.07 -0.17
C VAL A 380 12.79 -22.75 1.27
N ALA A 381 13.05 -21.53 1.71
CA ALA A 381 12.58 -21.03 2.99
C ALA A 381 11.91 -19.66 2.85
N LEU A 382 10.89 -19.42 3.65
CA LEU A 382 10.19 -18.16 3.80
C LEU A 382 10.10 -17.87 5.30
N ASP A 383 10.36 -16.62 5.68
CA ASP A 383 10.18 -16.10 7.02
C ASP A 383 9.49 -14.73 6.94
N VAL A 384 8.26 -14.63 7.41
CA VAL A 384 7.52 -13.37 7.58
C VAL A 384 7.79 -12.88 8.99
N TYR A 385 8.84 -12.07 9.13
CA TYR A 385 9.43 -11.74 10.42
C TYR A 385 9.00 -10.37 10.97
N LEU A 386 8.42 -9.50 10.13
CA LEU A 386 7.98 -8.17 10.54
C LEU A 386 6.56 -7.90 10.06
N LYS A 387 5.73 -7.42 10.97
CA LYS A 387 4.48 -6.74 10.71
C LYS A 387 4.15 -5.80 11.86
N GLN A 388 3.98 -4.54 11.54
CA GLN A 388 3.66 -3.49 12.51
C GLN A 388 2.76 -2.44 11.86
N GLY A 389 2.13 -1.60 12.67
CA GLY A 389 1.34 -0.52 12.13
C GLY A 389 0.53 0.24 13.16
N SER A 390 -0.17 1.25 12.66
CA SER A 390 -1.07 2.12 13.40
C SER A 390 -2.38 2.26 12.64
N LEU A 391 -3.51 2.03 13.30
CA LEU A 391 -4.84 2.30 12.76
C LEU A 391 -5.50 3.38 13.62
N ILE A 392 -6.00 4.44 13.00
CA ILE A 392 -6.64 5.58 13.67
C ILE A 392 -8.07 5.70 13.15
N TYR A 393 -9.00 5.84 14.07
CA TYR A 393 -10.42 5.96 13.83
C TYR A 393 -10.91 7.34 14.27
N ALA A 394 -11.88 7.87 13.53
CA ALA A 394 -12.54 9.13 13.86
C ALA A 394 -14.06 8.91 13.89
N LYS A 395 -14.72 9.68 14.74
CA LYS A 395 -16.18 9.68 14.84
C LYS A 395 -16.76 10.31 13.57
N ASN A 396 -17.75 9.68 12.97
CA ASN A 396 -18.48 10.14 11.79
C ASN A 396 -19.80 10.82 12.18
N ASP A 397 -20.49 11.41 11.20
CA ASP A 397 -21.75 12.13 11.40
C ASP A 397 -22.89 11.22 11.91
N ALA A 398 -22.77 9.90 11.70
CA ALA A 398 -23.69 8.90 12.25
C ALA A 398 -23.40 8.55 13.72
N GLY A 399 -22.41 9.20 14.36
CA GLY A 399 -22.03 8.98 15.75
C GLY A 399 -21.27 7.69 16.01
N THR A 400 -20.83 7.00 14.96
CA THR A 400 -19.99 5.79 15.02
C THR A 400 -18.55 6.12 14.61
N TYR A 401 -17.62 5.20 14.76
CA TYR A 401 -16.21 5.37 14.43
C TYR A 401 -15.88 4.64 13.13
N SER A 402 -15.25 5.35 12.20
CA SER A 402 -14.76 4.81 10.94
C SER A 402 -13.24 4.99 10.83
N LEU A 403 -12.59 4.12 10.07
CA LEU A 403 -11.15 4.20 9.84
C LEU A 403 -10.84 5.55 9.15
N LYS A 404 -9.99 6.36 9.78
CA LYS A 404 -9.53 7.65 9.25
C LYS A 404 -8.15 7.52 8.62
N TYR A 405 -7.29 6.71 9.24
CA TYR A 405 -5.92 6.51 8.79
C TYR A 405 -5.43 5.10 9.12
N ALA A 406 -4.62 4.54 8.22
CA ALA A 406 -3.90 3.31 8.46
C ALA A 406 -2.48 3.39 7.90
N GLU A 407 -1.51 3.00 8.73
CA GLU A 407 -0.15 2.69 8.31
C GLU A 407 0.15 1.24 8.68
N ILE A 408 0.54 0.42 7.70
CA ILE A 408 0.91 -0.97 7.93
C ILE A 408 2.21 -1.26 7.19
N GLU A 409 3.19 -1.74 7.93
CA GLU A 409 4.46 -2.18 7.40
C GLU A 409 4.61 -3.69 7.59
N GLY A 410 5.26 -4.36 6.63
CA GLY A 410 5.66 -5.74 6.81
C GLY A 410 6.91 -6.09 6.03
N ALA A 411 7.60 -7.13 6.47
CA ALA A 411 8.77 -7.66 5.78
C ALA A 411 8.84 -9.18 5.84
N ASN A 412 9.41 -9.75 4.78
CA ASN A 412 9.70 -11.15 4.68
C ASN A 412 11.10 -11.40 4.12
N LYS A 413 11.63 -12.58 4.41
CA LYS A 413 12.88 -13.10 3.86
C LYS A 413 12.57 -14.42 3.15
N THR A 414 12.94 -14.50 1.89
CA THR A 414 12.85 -15.71 1.08
C THR A 414 14.26 -16.18 0.72
N SER A 415 14.55 -17.45 0.92
CA SER A 415 15.81 -18.06 0.49
C SER A 415 15.56 -19.26 -0.40
N VAL A 416 16.34 -19.39 -1.46
CA VAL A 416 16.34 -20.53 -2.37
C VAL A 416 17.77 -21.06 -2.45
N ASN A 417 17.98 -22.28 -1.95
CA ASN A 417 19.22 -23.03 -2.08
C ASN A 417 18.90 -24.39 -2.70
N ARG A 418 18.99 -24.50 -4.02
CA ARG A 418 18.57 -25.70 -4.75
C ARG A 418 19.54 -26.08 -5.87
N PRO A 419 19.76 -27.38 -6.11
CA PRO A 419 20.37 -27.82 -7.34
C PRO A 419 19.40 -27.56 -8.51
N LEU A 420 19.95 -27.13 -9.64
CA LEU A 420 19.28 -26.96 -10.93
C LEU A 420 19.95 -27.90 -11.94
N LYS A 421 19.15 -28.61 -12.71
CA LYS A 421 19.64 -29.43 -13.82
C LYS A 421 18.77 -29.19 -15.06
N ILE A 422 19.37 -28.62 -16.10
CA ILE A 422 18.77 -28.38 -17.41
C ILE A 422 19.30 -29.47 -18.35
N ILE A 423 18.40 -30.17 -19.03
CA ILE A 423 18.74 -31.27 -19.94
C ILE A 423 18.15 -30.97 -21.31
N GLU A 424 19.00 -30.79 -22.31
CA GLU A 424 18.57 -30.68 -23.71
C GLU A 424 18.25 -32.08 -24.24
N LYS A 425 17.12 -32.19 -24.94
CA LYS A 425 16.71 -33.40 -25.64
C LYS A 425 16.29 -33.08 -27.06
N ASN A 426 16.62 -33.97 -27.99
CA ASN A 426 16.19 -33.86 -29.38
C ASN A 426 15.20 -35.00 -29.70
N LYS A 427 14.05 -34.64 -30.29
CA LYS A 427 12.98 -35.61 -30.60
C LYS A 427 13.26 -36.41 -31.89
N HIS A 428 14.16 -35.95 -32.75
CA HIS A 428 14.46 -36.47 -34.09
C HIS A 428 15.68 -37.39 -34.16
N VAL A 429 16.41 -37.60 -33.06
CA VAL A 429 17.57 -38.51 -33.00
C VAL A 429 17.12 -39.90 -32.52
N SER A 430 17.46 -40.95 -33.27
CA SER A 430 17.22 -42.34 -32.87
C SER A 430 18.17 -42.74 -31.72
N GLY A 431 17.62 -43.31 -30.64
CA GLY A 431 18.40 -43.74 -29.47
C GLY A 431 18.40 -42.73 -28.30
N ARG A 432 19.58 -42.33 -27.81
CA ARG A 432 19.71 -41.45 -26.64
C ARG A 432 19.27 -40.02 -26.99
N ARG A 433 18.02 -39.68 -26.66
CA ARG A 433 17.44 -38.36 -26.91
C ARG A 433 18.14 -37.23 -26.15
N LYS A 434 18.82 -37.50 -25.03
CA LYS A 434 19.61 -36.51 -24.27
C LYS A 434 20.81 -36.05 -25.10
N GLN A 435 20.86 -34.77 -25.45
CA GLN A 435 21.97 -34.18 -26.20
C GLN A 435 22.96 -33.48 -25.28
N ASN A 436 22.44 -32.61 -24.41
CA ASN A 436 23.27 -31.81 -23.52
C ASN A 436 22.71 -31.73 -22.10
N GLU A 437 23.55 -31.31 -21.16
CA GLU A 437 23.20 -31.10 -19.77
C GLU A 437 23.96 -29.91 -19.18
N LEU A 438 23.25 -29.13 -18.36
CA LEU A 438 23.79 -28.15 -17.43
C LEU A 438 23.32 -28.50 -16.03
N SER A 439 24.24 -28.63 -15.09
CA SER A 439 23.98 -28.83 -13.67
C SER A 439 24.62 -27.67 -12.88
N ALA A 440 23.84 -27.03 -12.01
CA ALA A 440 24.25 -25.89 -11.21
C ALA A 440 23.64 -25.90 -9.81
N ASP A 441 24.22 -25.16 -8.88
CA ASP A 441 23.62 -24.86 -7.57
C ASP A 441 23.19 -23.40 -7.53
N ILE A 442 21.91 -23.18 -7.24
CA ILE A 442 21.28 -21.86 -7.10
C ILE A 442 21.26 -21.50 -5.62
N ASN A 443 21.76 -20.31 -5.27
CA ASN A 443 21.67 -19.74 -3.93
C ASN A 443 21.25 -18.27 -3.97
N PHE A 444 19.99 -18.02 -3.63
CA PHE A 444 19.40 -16.70 -3.55
C PHE A 444 18.84 -16.44 -2.16
N ILE A 445 19.03 -15.23 -1.66
CA ILE A 445 18.39 -14.74 -0.44
C ILE A 445 17.88 -13.34 -0.77
N VAL A 446 16.58 -13.14 -0.62
CA VAL A 446 15.89 -11.89 -0.91
C VAL A 446 15.08 -11.48 0.30
N THR A 447 15.17 -10.21 0.67
CA THR A 447 14.27 -9.58 1.64
C THR A 447 13.33 -8.64 0.92
N ASN A 448 12.05 -8.74 1.23
CA ASN A 448 11.04 -7.84 0.71
C ASN A 448 10.41 -7.08 1.87
N ARG A 449 10.20 -5.78 1.70
CA ARG A 449 9.52 -4.89 2.63
C ARG A 449 8.37 -4.23 1.90
N TYR A 450 7.23 -4.07 2.56
CA TYR A 450 6.14 -3.27 2.06
C TYR A 450 5.68 -2.27 3.13
N LYS A 451 5.28 -1.08 2.70
CA LYS A 451 4.59 -0.09 3.53
C LYS A 451 3.29 0.28 2.82
N ARG A 452 2.16 0.22 3.54
CA ARG A 452 0.84 0.62 3.08
C ARG A 452 0.36 1.78 3.93
N GLU A 453 -0.01 2.87 3.30
CA GLU A 453 -0.55 4.06 3.94
C GLU A 453 -1.91 4.34 3.32
N MET A 454 -2.92 4.60 4.13
CA MET A 454 -4.27 4.92 3.66
C MET A 454 -4.87 6.03 4.52
N VAL A 455 -5.45 7.03 3.87
CA VAL A 455 -6.22 8.10 4.51
C VAL A 455 -7.62 8.13 3.91
N VAL A 456 -8.62 8.26 4.78
CA VAL A 456 -10.02 8.41 4.39
C VAL A 456 -10.43 9.87 4.62
N PHE A 457 -10.71 10.58 3.54
CA PHE A 457 -11.04 12.01 3.60
C PHE A 457 -12.50 12.21 4.03
N GLU A 458 -13.39 11.51 3.33
CA GLU A 458 -14.84 11.65 3.43
C GLU A 458 -15.44 10.24 3.63
N ASN A 459 -16.46 10.12 4.48
CA ASN A 459 -17.22 8.89 4.66
C ASN A 459 -18.71 9.24 4.70
N GLU A 460 -19.46 8.68 3.75
CA GLU A 460 -20.87 8.94 3.53
C GLU A 460 -21.65 7.63 3.74
N THR A 461 -22.76 7.67 4.48
CA THR A 461 -23.70 6.55 4.51
C THR A 461 -24.49 6.54 3.20
N ILE A 462 -24.55 5.40 2.52
CA ILE A 462 -25.29 5.21 1.27
C ILE A 462 -26.41 4.18 1.44
N THR A 463 -27.34 4.10 0.48
CA THR A 463 -28.36 3.05 0.51
C THR A 463 -27.86 1.75 -0.12
N GLU A 464 -28.53 0.63 0.20
CA GLU A 464 -28.28 -0.64 -0.49
C GLU A 464 -28.51 -0.53 -2.01
N THR A 465 -29.48 0.29 -2.42
CA THR A 465 -29.77 0.55 -3.83
C THR A 465 -28.60 1.25 -4.52
N ASP A 466 -28.02 2.27 -3.89
CA ASP A 466 -26.85 2.98 -4.42
C ASP A 466 -25.68 2.00 -4.61
N PHE A 467 -25.41 1.19 -3.58
CA PHE A 467 -24.37 0.18 -3.63
C PHE A 467 -24.61 -0.84 -4.75
N LYS A 468 -25.82 -1.39 -4.88
CA LYS A 468 -26.15 -2.39 -5.91
C LYS A 468 -26.07 -1.81 -7.32
N THR A 469 -26.49 -0.57 -7.49
CA THR A 469 -26.54 0.13 -8.80
C THR A 469 -25.13 0.45 -9.31
N PHE A 470 -24.19 0.77 -8.41
CA PHE A 470 -22.81 1.02 -8.78
C PHE A 470 -22.16 -0.22 -9.44
N LYS A 471 -21.57 -0.02 -10.63
CA LYS A 471 -20.84 -1.05 -11.37
C LYS A 471 -19.39 -0.62 -11.49
N GLU A 472 -18.48 -1.45 -11.00
CA GLU A 472 -17.05 -1.21 -11.12
C GLU A 472 -16.63 -1.19 -12.60
N GLN A 473 -15.77 -0.23 -12.96
CA GLN A 473 -15.16 -0.17 -14.27
C GLN A 473 -13.67 -0.54 -14.15
N ALA A 474 -13.24 -1.52 -14.93
CA ALA A 474 -11.85 -1.95 -15.01
C ALA A 474 -11.15 -1.28 -16.20
N ASP A 475 -11.23 0.03 -16.28
CA ASP A 475 -10.70 0.84 -17.37
C ASP A 475 -9.45 1.64 -16.98
N VAL A 476 -9.21 1.82 -15.67
CA VAL A 476 -8.06 2.59 -15.19
C VAL A 476 -6.76 1.79 -15.26
N LYS A 477 -5.80 2.33 -15.99
CA LYS A 477 -4.39 1.94 -15.95
C LYS A 477 -3.63 2.98 -15.12
N PRO A 478 -2.78 2.57 -14.18
CA PRO A 478 -1.93 3.53 -13.47
C PRO A 478 -1.03 4.25 -14.47
N ILE A 479 -0.85 5.55 -14.26
CA ILE A 479 0.07 6.36 -15.06
C ILE A 479 1.48 6.08 -14.56
N TYR A 480 2.34 5.59 -15.44
CA TYR A 480 3.75 5.39 -15.13
C TYR A 480 4.46 6.73 -15.06
N LEU A 481 5.17 6.96 -13.96
CA LEU A 481 6.01 8.15 -13.76
C LEU A 481 7.47 7.71 -13.59
N PRO A 482 8.39 8.12 -14.48
CA PRO A 482 9.81 7.77 -14.36
C PRO A 482 10.49 8.47 -13.18
N ALA A 483 9.96 9.62 -12.75
CA ALA A 483 10.38 10.32 -11.54
C ALA A 483 9.15 10.88 -10.84
N TYR A 484 9.27 11.25 -9.57
CA TYR A 484 8.17 11.92 -8.86
C TYR A 484 7.83 13.25 -9.54
N ASP A 485 6.55 13.44 -9.85
CA ASP A 485 6.00 14.65 -10.44
C ASP A 485 5.05 15.34 -9.44
N PRO A 486 5.44 16.49 -8.86
CA PRO A 486 4.60 17.21 -7.91
C PRO A 486 3.32 17.76 -8.54
N GLU A 487 3.28 18.00 -9.86
CA GLU A 487 2.09 18.50 -10.54
C GLU A 487 1.05 17.39 -10.77
N PHE A 488 1.45 16.11 -10.72
CA PHE A 488 0.54 15.00 -10.98
C PHE A 488 -0.65 15.00 -10.02
N TRP A 489 -0.45 15.31 -8.74
CA TRP A 489 -1.51 15.30 -7.72
C TRP A 489 -2.13 16.67 -7.46
N LYS A 490 -1.79 17.70 -8.24
CA LYS A 490 -2.34 19.04 -8.10
C LYS A 490 -3.87 19.04 -8.13
N GLY A 491 -4.48 19.76 -7.18
CA GLY A 491 -5.93 19.82 -6.99
C GLY A 491 -6.54 18.65 -6.21
N TYR A 492 -5.71 17.70 -5.73
CA TYR A 492 -6.15 16.58 -4.89
C TYR A 492 -5.48 16.58 -3.52
N ASN A 493 -6.24 16.18 -2.50
CA ASN A 493 -5.67 15.84 -1.19
C ASN A 493 -5.02 14.46 -1.28
N ILE A 494 -3.75 14.37 -0.86
CA ILE A 494 -2.96 13.13 -0.82
C ILE A 494 -2.18 13.04 0.48
N ILE A 495 -1.58 11.89 0.76
CA ILE A 495 -0.56 11.79 1.81
C ILE A 495 0.74 12.37 1.23
N GLU A 496 1.35 13.32 1.94
CA GLU A 496 2.60 13.94 1.49
C GLU A 496 3.69 12.88 1.24
N PRO A 497 4.34 12.85 0.06
CA PRO A 497 5.40 11.90 -0.21
C PRO A 497 6.62 12.19 0.67
N ASN A 498 7.24 11.12 1.17
CA ASN A 498 8.48 11.23 1.92
C ASN A 498 9.67 11.51 0.98
N GLN A 499 10.85 11.70 1.57
CA GLN A 499 12.06 12.03 0.82
C GLN A 499 12.47 10.94 -0.19
N ALA A 500 12.25 9.66 0.12
CA ALA A 500 12.61 8.56 -0.78
C ALA A 500 11.79 8.61 -2.09
N ILE A 501 10.49 8.90 -1.99
CA ILE A 501 9.61 9.06 -3.15
C ILE A 501 9.99 10.33 -3.92
N LYS A 502 10.17 11.46 -3.22
CA LYS A 502 10.53 12.75 -3.84
C LYS A 502 11.88 12.69 -4.58
N ALA A 503 12.81 11.87 -4.10
CA ALA A 503 14.12 11.67 -4.72
C ALA A 503 14.14 10.54 -5.77
N PHE A 504 13.04 9.80 -5.96
CA PHE A 504 13.00 8.67 -6.88
C PHE A 504 13.15 9.13 -8.34
N LYS A 505 14.05 8.46 -9.07
CA LYS A 505 14.23 8.61 -10.51
C LYS A 505 14.61 7.26 -11.13
N SER A 506 13.89 6.85 -12.16
CA SER A 506 14.21 5.66 -12.95
C SER A 506 15.48 5.88 -13.76
N ILE A 507 16.29 4.83 -13.88
CA ILE A 507 17.46 4.84 -14.74
C ILE A 507 16.96 4.39 -16.11
N GLU A 508 16.37 5.28 -16.92
CA GLU A 508 16.04 4.91 -18.31
C GLU A 508 17.34 4.84 -19.12
N THR A 509 17.71 3.65 -19.60
CA THR A 509 18.72 3.50 -20.64
C THR A 509 18.01 3.74 -21.96
N GLU A 510 18.33 4.82 -22.68
CA GLU A 510 17.85 5.02 -24.04
C GLU A 510 18.26 3.80 -24.87
N GLU A 511 17.28 3.01 -25.32
CA GLU A 511 17.50 2.01 -26.36
C GLU A 511 17.86 2.75 -27.65
N ASN A 512 19.17 2.84 -27.93
CA ASN A 512 19.69 3.18 -29.27
C ASN A 512 19.74 1.93 -30.15
#